data_AF-G0ANF4-F1
#
_entry.id   AF-G0ANF4-F1
#
_cell.length_a   1.000
_cell.length_b   1.000
_cell.length_c   1.000
_cell.angle_alpha   90.00
_cell.angle_beta   90.00
_cell.angle_gamma   90.00
#
_symmetry.space_group_name_H-M   'P 1'
#
loop_
_entity.id
_entity.type
_entity.pdbx_description
1 polymer ?
#
loop_
_entity_poly.entity_id
_entity_poly.type
_entity_poly.pdbx_seq_one_letter_code
_entity_poly.pdbx_strand_id
1 'polypeptide(L)'
;MKLSKDNVELGLTSLSTLIDIFSKFEDEFDEIAHKGFFLVYELYSHYKLIYTANMERLESALTPAITKKLAPLNEKINTVIDLVNSDEKNLKISNDLKFNQEGIPIYKERTNNAK
;
A
#
# COMPACT_ATOMS: atom_id res chain seq x y z
N MET A 1 9.68 -3.52 16.70
CA MET A 1 10.76 -4.33 16.08
C MET A 1 11.85 -3.40 15.57
N LYS A 2 13.14 -3.73 15.78
CA LYS A 2 14.29 -2.97 15.24
C LYS A 2 14.93 -3.76 14.11
N LEU A 3 15.16 -3.13 12.97
CA LEU A 3 15.77 -3.73 11.78
C LEU A 3 16.95 -2.85 11.31
N SER A 4 17.89 -3.44 10.54
CA SER A 4 18.89 -2.67 9.80
C SER A 4 18.23 -1.92 8.64
N LYS A 5 18.89 -0.87 8.13
CA LYS A 5 18.40 -0.11 6.97
C LYS A 5 18.16 -1.02 5.78
N ASP A 6 19.14 -1.86 5.45
CA ASP A 6 19.07 -2.78 4.32
C ASP A 6 17.86 -3.71 4.40
N ASN A 7 17.54 -4.23 5.59
CA ASN A 7 16.38 -5.10 5.78
C ASN A 7 15.04 -4.34 5.64
N VAL A 8 15.01 -3.07 6.04
CA VAL A 8 13.83 -2.20 5.93
C VAL A 8 13.59 -1.79 4.48
N GLU A 9 14.66 -1.48 3.74
CA GLU A 9 14.57 -1.17 2.31
C GLU A 9 14.27 -2.41 1.46
N LEU A 10 14.81 -3.57 1.83
CA LEU A 10 14.52 -4.84 1.17
C LEU A 10 13.05 -5.22 1.30
N GLY A 11 12.47 -5.11 2.50
CA GLY A 11 11.04 -5.42 2.67
C GLY A 11 10.14 -4.44 1.92
N LEU A 12 10.50 -3.15 1.86
CA LEU A 12 9.75 -2.17 1.05
C LEU A 12 9.81 -2.50 -0.45
N THR A 13 10.99 -2.85 -0.95
CA THR A 13 11.19 -3.28 -2.35
C THR A 13 10.41 -4.56 -2.67
N SER A 14 10.40 -5.51 -1.74
CA SER A 14 9.67 -6.78 -1.89
C SER A 14 8.16 -6.53 -1.96
N LEU A 15 7.62 -5.66 -1.11
CA LEU A 15 6.21 -5.26 -1.15
C LEU A 15 5.86 -4.51 -2.43
N SER A 16 6.71 -3.58 -2.88
CA SER A 16 6.51 -2.91 -4.17
C SER A 16 6.42 -3.91 -5.32
N THR A 17 7.27 -4.94 -5.30
CA THR A 17 7.28 -6.00 -6.32
C THR A 17 6.01 -6.85 -6.26
N LEU A 18 5.55 -7.22 -5.06
CA LEU A 18 4.30 -7.95 -4.89
C LEU A 18 3.09 -7.16 -5.40
N ILE A 19 3.03 -5.86 -5.09
CA ILE A 19 1.97 -4.97 -5.61
C ILE A 19 2.02 -4.91 -7.15
N ASP A 20 3.22 -4.82 -7.73
CA ASP A 20 3.39 -4.80 -9.20
C ASP A 20 2.98 -6.10 -9.89
N ILE A 21 2.97 -7.25 -9.20
CA ILE A 21 2.44 -8.49 -9.77
C ILE A 21 0.92 -8.38 -9.95
N PHE A 22 0.23 -7.82 -8.97
CA PHE A 22 -1.23 -7.63 -9.02
C PHE A 22 -1.69 -6.53 -9.98
N SER A 23 -0.79 -5.73 -10.57
CA SER A 23 -1.14 -4.78 -11.64
C SER A 23 -0.97 -5.36 -13.05
N LYS A 24 -0.45 -6.59 -13.17
CA LYS A 24 -0.13 -7.25 -14.43
C LYS A 24 -0.95 -8.51 -14.67
N PHE A 25 -2.16 -8.57 -14.10
CA PHE A 25 -3.08 -9.66 -14.41
C PHE A 25 -3.50 -9.58 -15.89
N GLU A 26 -3.66 -10.73 -16.53
CA GLU A 26 -4.09 -10.83 -17.93
C GLU A 26 -5.56 -11.25 -18.05
N ASP A 27 -6.07 -11.97 -17.04
CA ASP A 27 -7.44 -12.49 -16.94
C ASP A 27 -8.27 -11.75 -15.88
N GLU A 28 -9.52 -12.17 -15.68
CA GLU A 28 -10.41 -11.59 -14.67
C GLU A 28 -9.79 -11.62 -13.26
N PHE A 29 -9.93 -10.52 -12.54
CA PHE A 29 -9.51 -10.39 -11.16
C PHE A 29 -10.52 -11.07 -10.24
N ASP A 30 -10.37 -12.38 -10.08
CA ASP A 30 -11.30 -13.26 -9.38
C ASP A 30 -11.19 -13.20 -7.84
N GLU A 31 -11.93 -14.07 -7.15
CA GLU A 31 -11.93 -14.13 -5.68
C GLU A 31 -10.55 -14.48 -5.09
N ILE A 32 -9.76 -15.30 -5.79
CA ILE A 32 -8.43 -15.72 -5.33
C ILE A 32 -7.46 -14.54 -5.46
N ALA A 33 -7.46 -13.86 -6.62
CA ALA A 33 -6.68 -12.66 -6.84
C ALA A 33 -7.07 -11.55 -5.86
N HIS A 34 -8.37 -11.37 -5.60
CA HIS A 34 -8.88 -10.40 -4.64
C HIS A 34 -8.37 -10.67 -3.21
N LYS A 35 -8.46 -11.92 -2.74
CA LYS A 35 -7.90 -12.30 -1.42
C LYS A 35 -6.38 -12.11 -1.38
N GLY A 36 -5.68 -12.49 -2.43
CA GLY A 36 -4.23 -12.34 -2.53
C GLY A 36 -3.79 -10.88 -2.43
N PHE A 37 -4.43 -10.00 -3.19
CA PHE A 37 -4.13 -8.57 -3.14
C PHE A 37 -4.46 -7.96 -1.78
N PHE A 38 -5.58 -8.35 -1.17
CA PHE A 38 -5.96 -7.86 0.14
C PHE A 38 -4.89 -8.21 1.21
N LEU A 39 -4.34 -9.43 1.19
CA LEU A 39 -3.26 -9.82 2.09
C LEU A 39 -1.98 -8.98 1.85
N VAL A 40 -1.63 -8.70 0.59
CA VAL A 40 -0.49 -7.82 0.27
C VAL A 40 -0.74 -6.39 0.77
N TYR A 41 -1.96 -5.88 0.61
CA TYR A 41 -2.37 -4.57 1.11
C TYR A 41 -2.27 -4.49 2.64
N GLU A 42 -2.77 -5.48 3.37
CA GLU A 42 -2.67 -5.54 4.83
C GLU A 42 -1.21 -5.62 5.29
N LEU A 43 -0.40 -6.46 4.63
CA LEU A 43 1.02 -6.55 4.91
C LEU A 43 1.72 -5.21 4.69
N TYR A 44 1.42 -4.51 3.59
CA TYR A 44 1.94 -3.17 3.33
C TYR A 44 1.52 -2.17 4.41
N SER A 45 0.25 -2.17 4.82
CA SER A 45 -0.28 -1.29 5.87
C SER A 45 0.49 -1.45 7.19
N HIS A 46 0.78 -2.70 7.60
CA HIS A 46 1.59 -2.98 8.77
C HIS A 46 3.07 -2.65 8.57
N TYR A 47 3.63 -3.00 7.41
CA TYR A 47 5.03 -2.76 7.11
C TYR A 47 5.35 -1.27 7.02
N LYS A 48 4.42 -0.44 6.55
CA LYS A 48 4.52 1.02 6.56
C LYS A 48 4.81 1.55 7.97
N LEU A 49 4.14 1.04 9.00
CA LEU A 49 4.39 1.42 10.39
C LEU A 49 5.79 1.00 10.85
N ILE A 50 6.21 -0.21 10.49
CA ILE A 50 7.55 -0.74 10.79
C ILE A 50 8.63 0.09 10.11
N TYR A 51 8.42 0.44 8.84
CA TYR A 51 9.32 1.24 8.02
C TYR A 51 9.49 2.62 8.63
N THR A 52 8.39 3.34 8.90
CA THR A 52 8.42 4.68 9.50
C THR A 52 9.20 4.68 10.81
N ALA A 53 8.85 3.80 11.76
CA ALA A 53 9.52 3.76 13.05
C ALA A 53 11.02 3.41 12.96
N ASN A 54 11.42 2.61 11.97
CA ASN A 54 12.84 2.29 11.78
C ASN A 54 13.59 3.42 11.09
N MET A 55 13.01 4.10 10.11
CA MET A 55 13.68 5.21 9.40
C MET A 55 13.84 6.44 10.31
N GLU A 56 12.84 6.75 11.14
CA GLU A 56 12.95 7.80 12.17
C GLU A 56 14.12 7.49 13.13
N ARG A 57 14.28 6.23 13.53
CA ARG A 57 15.38 5.80 14.41
C ARG A 57 16.75 5.77 13.72
N LEU A 58 16.82 5.26 12.49
CA LEU A 58 18.08 4.98 11.78
C LEU A 58 18.68 6.23 11.14
N GLU A 59 17.84 7.08 10.57
CA GLU A 59 18.27 8.24 9.78
C GLU A 59 17.91 9.58 10.42
N SER A 60 17.25 9.56 11.58
CA SER A 60 16.61 10.77 12.12
C SER A 60 15.71 11.45 11.06
N ALA A 61 15.13 10.64 10.18
CA ALA A 61 14.33 11.12 9.06
C ALA A 61 13.01 11.72 9.57
N LEU A 62 12.62 12.85 8.98
CA LEU A 62 11.32 13.48 9.27
C LEU A 62 10.19 12.72 8.58
N THR A 63 9.02 12.68 9.22
CA THR A 63 7.82 12.04 8.66
C THR A 63 7.48 12.47 7.23
N PRO A 64 7.60 13.76 6.81
CA PRO A 64 7.38 14.14 5.42
C PRO A 64 8.33 13.47 4.41
N ALA A 65 9.60 13.26 4.77
CA ALA A 65 10.56 12.57 3.89
C ALA A 65 10.20 11.08 3.73
N ILE A 66 9.74 10.46 4.82
CA ILE A 66 9.26 9.07 4.83
C ILE A 66 7.99 8.95 3.98
N THR A 67 7.02 9.86 4.14
CA THR A 67 5.80 9.88 3.33
C THR A 67 6.13 10.00 1.84
N LYS A 68 7.08 10.86 1.47
CA LYS A 68 7.53 11.00 0.07
C LYS A 68 8.14 9.70 -0.47
N LYS A 69 8.86 8.93 0.35
CA LYS A 69 9.44 7.63 -0.03
C LYS A 69 8.37 6.54 -0.21
N LEU A 70 7.28 6.61 0.55
CA LEU A 70 6.17 5.65 0.49
C LEU A 70 5.12 6.00 -0.59
N ALA A 71 5.07 7.25 -1.03
CA ALA A 71 4.09 7.72 -2.02
C ALA A 71 4.05 6.87 -3.31
N PRO A 72 5.16 6.42 -3.91
CA PRO A 72 5.12 5.56 -5.09
C PRO A 72 4.43 4.21 -4.86
N LEU A 73 4.53 3.64 -3.64
CA LEU A 73 3.85 2.38 -3.33
C LEU A 73 2.35 2.59 -3.11
N ASN A 74 1.98 3.70 -2.48
CA ASN A 74 0.57 4.11 -2.36
C ASN A 74 -0.06 4.30 -3.75
N GLU A 75 0.66 4.94 -4.67
CA GLU A 75 0.22 5.15 -6.04
C GLU A 75 0.03 3.82 -6.77
N LYS A 76 0.99 2.88 -6.67
CA LYS A 76 0.85 1.53 -7.23
C LYS A 76 -0.41 0.81 -6.73
N ILE A 77 -0.70 0.90 -5.43
CA ILE A 77 -1.92 0.32 -4.86
C ILE A 77 -3.17 0.97 -5.46
N ASN A 78 -3.19 2.30 -5.54
CA ASN A 78 -4.30 3.02 -6.16
C ASN A 78 -4.50 2.59 -7.62
N THR A 79 -3.41 2.44 -8.38
CA THR A 79 -3.44 1.95 -9.76
C THR A 79 -4.02 0.54 -9.86
N VAL A 80 -3.64 -0.40 -8.99
CA VAL A 80 -4.25 -1.74 -8.98
C VAL A 80 -5.76 -1.64 -8.76
N ILE A 81 -6.20 -0.85 -7.78
CA ILE A 81 -7.63 -0.66 -7.48
C ILE A 81 -8.36 -0.06 -8.69
N ASP A 82 -7.76 0.93 -9.36
CA ASP A 82 -8.33 1.55 -10.56
C ASP A 82 -8.44 0.55 -11.73
N LEU A 83 -7.38 -0.22 -11.99
CA LEU A 83 -7.37 -1.24 -13.04
C LEU A 83 -8.44 -2.30 -12.80
N VAL A 84 -8.48 -2.87 -11.58
CA VAL A 84 -9.48 -3.88 -11.20
C VAL A 84 -10.89 -3.31 -11.34
N ASN A 85 -11.12 -2.08 -10.86
CA ASN A 85 -12.44 -1.49 -10.88
C ASN A 85 -12.89 -0.99 -12.26
N SER A 86 -11.98 -0.82 -13.22
CA SER A 86 -12.30 -0.36 -14.58
C SER A 86 -13.01 -1.41 -15.44
N ASP A 87 -12.79 -2.71 -15.21
CA ASP A 87 -13.42 -3.80 -15.98
C ASP A 87 -14.57 -4.43 -15.18
N GLU A 88 -15.79 -4.42 -15.72
CA GLU A 88 -17.00 -4.96 -15.10
C GLU A 88 -16.93 -6.44 -14.74
N LYS A 89 -16.08 -7.23 -15.40
CA LYS A 89 -15.92 -8.66 -15.13
C LYS A 89 -15.13 -8.96 -13.86
N ASN A 90 -14.33 -8.00 -13.41
CA ASN A 90 -13.50 -8.17 -12.23
C ASN A 90 -14.31 -8.08 -10.93
N LEU A 91 -13.89 -8.85 -9.92
CA LEU A 91 -14.36 -8.67 -8.56
C LEU A 91 -13.83 -7.34 -8.00
N LYS A 92 -14.75 -6.40 -7.75
CA LYS A 92 -14.42 -5.01 -7.40
C LYS A 92 -13.77 -4.89 -6.03
N ILE A 93 -12.79 -4.00 -5.94
CA ILE A 93 -12.13 -3.60 -4.70
C ILE A 93 -12.71 -2.27 -4.23
N SER A 94 -12.92 -2.11 -2.92
CA SER A 94 -13.40 -0.84 -2.38
C SER A 94 -12.43 0.30 -2.68
N ASN A 95 -12.93 1.39 -3.26
CA ASN A 95 -12.17 2.63 -3.46
C ASN A 95 -11.70 3.27 -2.15
N ASP A 96 -12.29 2.89 -1.01
CA ASP A 96 -11.90 3.43 0.29
C ASP A 96 -10.53 2.92 0.75
N LEU A 97 -10.02 1.84 0.14
CA LEU A 97 -8.67 1.33 0.37
C LEU A 97 -7.60 2.17 -0.35
N LYS A 98 -7.99 3.09 -1.23
CA LYS A 98 -7.03 4.01 -1.87
C LYS A 98 -6.41 4.94 -0.84
N PHE A 99 -5.22 5.42 -1.17
CA PHE A 99 -4.49 6.42 -0.40
C PHE A 99 -4.67 7.81 -0.99
N ASN A 100 -4.85 8.81 -0.13
CA ASN A 100 -4.81 10.22 -0.50
C ASN A 100 -3.37 10.71 -0.77
N GLN A 101 -3.20 12.01 -1.06
CA GLN A 101 -1.88 12.62 -1.30
C GLN A 101 -0.95 12.60 -0.07
N GLU A 102 -1.51 12.49 1.13
CA GLU A 102 -0.76 12.37 2.39
C GLU A 102 -0.39 10.91 2.72
N GLY A 103 -0.81 9.96 1.87
CA GLY A 103 -0.62 8.54 2.09
C GLY A 103 -1.53 7.96 3.19
N ILE A 104 -2.68 8.57 3.46
CA ILE A 104 -3.68 8.07 4.39
C ILE A 104 -4.75 7.31 3.60
N PRO A 105 -5.13 6.08 4.00
CA PRO A 105 -6.26 5.39 3.40
C PRO A 105 -7.56 6.18 3.56
N ILE A 106 -8.36 6.31 2.50
CA ILE A 106 -9.59 7.12 2.47
C ILE A 106 -10.59 6.67 3.56
N TYR A 107 -10.69 5.38 3.86
CA TYR A 107 -11.59 4.91 4.93
C TYR A 107 -11.28 5.53 6.31
N LYS A 108 -10.01 5.91 6.57
CA LYS A 108 -9.62 6.54 7.85
C LYS A 108 -10.01 8.02 7.92
N GLU A 109 -10.21 8.69 6.79
CA GLU A 109 -10.69 10.07 6.76
C GLU A 109 -12.16 10.15 7.13
N ARG A 110 -12.96 9.19 6.65
CA ARG A 110 -14.40 9.12 6.95
C ARG A 110 -14.67 8.91 8.45
N THR A 111 -13.82 8.16 9.14
CA THR A 111 -13.92 7.99 10.60
C THR A 111 -13.54 9.25 11.39
N ASN A 112 -12.76 10.17 10.80
CA ASN A 112 -12.37 11.41 11.45
C ASN A 112 -13.40 12.53 11.26
N ASN A 113 -14.14 12.52 10.15
CA ASN A 113 -15.18 13.52 9.84
C ASN A 113 -16.56 13.21 10.46
N ALA A 114 -16.70 12.09 11.15
CA ALA A 114 -17.92 11.69 11.86
C ALA A 114 -17.94 12.13 13.35
N LYS A 115 -17.04 13.03 13.75
CA LYS A 115 -16.94 13.60 15.10
C LYS A 115 -17.25 15.09 15.11
#